data_AF-A0A653CFX8-F1
#
_entry.id   AF-A0A653CFX8-F1
#
_cell.length_a   1.000
_cell.length_b   1.000
_cell.length_c   1.000
_cell.angle_alpha   90.00
_cell.angle_beta   90.00
_cell.angle_gamma   90.00
#
_symmetry.space_group_name_H-M   'P 1'
#
loop_
_entity.id
_entity.type
_entity.pdbx_description
1 polymer ?
#
loop_
_entity_poly.entity_id
_entity_poly.type
_entity_poly.pdbx_seq_one_letter_code
_entity_poly.pdbx_strand_id
1 'polypeptide(L)'
;MSPPAPPLSQYDDINPEQFCNGDNRPANCGQNCMCTHKVDIPLNAIVEVVLVDEVQQPNLSHPFHLHGYSFNVIGIGRSPDQNVKKINLKHALDLDRQGLLHRQFNLPPGKDTIAVPNNGYVVLRFRADNPGFWLFHCHFLFHIVIGMNLIFQVGSLSDLPPVPPRFPTCGDHTPEVSLDIANEYIKNYKK
;
A
#
# COMPACT_ATOMS: atom_id res chain seq x y z
N MET A 1 8.17 6.83 -0.10
CA MET A 1 9.51 6.26 -0.31
C MET A 1 9.42 4.79 0.05
N SER A 2 10.02 3.90 -0.74
CA SER A 2 10.11 2.48 -0.37
C SER A 2 11.14 2.31 0.75
N PRO A 3 10.93 1.37 1.68
CA PRO A 3 11.92 1.08 2.72
C PRO A 3 13.22 0.53 2.10
N PRO A 4 14.38 0.76 2.73
CA PRO A 4 15.69 0.32 2.21
C PRO A 4 15.88 -1.21 2.27
N ALA A 5 15.08 -1.91 3.07
CA ALA A 5 15.03 -3.35 3.20
C ALA A 5 13.57 -3.83 3.26
N PRO A 6 13.26 -5.12 2.99
CA PRO A 6 11.91 -5.63 3.04
C PRO A 6 11.42 -5.71 4.50
N PRO A 7 10.35 -5.02 4.89
CA PRO A 7 9.87 -5.03 6.29
C PRO A 7 9.49 -6.41 6.80
N LEU A 8 9.11 -7.33 5.91
CA LEU A 8 8.71 -8.68 6.27
C LEU A 8 9.89 -9.56 6.71
N SER A 9 11.08 -9.38 6.15
CA SER A 9 12.25 -10.23 6.42
C SER A 9 13.39 -9.52 7.14
N GLN A 10 13.42 -8.19 7.09
CA GLN A 10 14.52 -7.35 7.56
C GLN A 10 13.97 -6.10 8.26
N TYR A 11 12.95 -6.28 9.11
CA TYR A 11 12.30 -5.15 9.80
C TYR A 11 13.31 -4.31 10.60
N ASP A 12 14.22 -4.98 11.31
CA ASP A 12 15.20 -4.34 12.19
C ASP A 12 16.32 -3.60 11.43
N ASP A 13 16.44 -3.81 10.11
CA ASP A 13 17.39 -3.09 9.25
C ASP A 13 16.83 -1.72 8.80
N ILE A 14 15.56 -1.42 9.10
CA ILE A 14 14.88 -0.19 8.70
C ILE A 14 14.92 0.80 9.86
N ASN A 15 15.39 2.02 9.62
CA ASN A 15 15.31 3.06 10.64
C ASN A 15 13.83 3.37 10.96
N PRO A 16 13.37 3.23 12.23
CA PRO A 16 11.97 3.47 12.60
C PRO A 16 11.45 4.86 12.23
N GLU A 17 12.32 5.88 12.18
CA GLU A 17 11.96 7.24 11.79
C GLU A 17 11.57 7.38 10.31
N GLN A 18 11.84 6.36 9.49
CA GLN A 18 11.41 6.34 8.08
C GLN A 18 9.94 6.00 7.93
N PHE A 19 9.33 5.35 8.92
CA PHE A 19 7.91 5.05 8.89
C PHE A 19 7.08 6.29 9.24
N CYS A 20 6.01 6.48 8.51
CA CYS A 20 5.06 7.56 8.73
C CYS A 20 3.62 7.10 8.46
N ASN A 21 2.66 7.89 8.90
CA ASN A 21 1.24 7.73 8.67
C ASN A 21 0.56 9.11 8.64
N GLY A 22 -0.78 9.12 8.69
CA GLY A 22 -1.58 10.34 8.70
C GLY A 22 -1.23 11.32 9.84
N ASP A 23 -0.83 10.78 11.00
CA ASP A 23 -0.66 11.49 12.26
C ASP A 23 0.81 11.79 12.61
N ASN A 24 1.77 11.01 12.10
CA ASN A 24 3.20 11.13 12.41
C ASN A 24 4.09 11.41 11.18
N ARG A 25 3.79 12.48 10.45
CA ARG A 25 4.57 12.88 9.27
C ARG A 25 5.98 13.38 9.65
N PRO A 26 6.99 13.24 8.77
CA PRO A 26 8.33 13.78 8.99
C PRO A 26 8.34 15.29 9.34
N ALA A 27 9.31 15.71 10.15
CA ALA A 27 9.51 17.14 10.43
C ALA A 27 9.79 17.93 9.14
N ASN A 28 9.20 19.13 8.99
CA ASN A 28 9.29 19.96 7.78
C ASN A 28 8.70 19.35 6.50
N CYS A 29 7.72 18.45 6.64
CA CYS A 29 6.94 17.89 5.54
C CYS A 29 6.17 18.99 4.79
N GLY A 30 6.76 19.49 3.68
CA GLY A 30 6.14 20.44 2.76
C GLY A 30 5.24 19.75 1.73
N GLN A 31 5.17 20.27 0.51
CA GLN A 31 4.34 19.66 -0.55
C GLN A 31 4.86 18.29 -1.01
N ASN A 32 6.19 18.10 -1.06
CA ASN A 32 6.82 16.85 -1.48
C ASN A 32 7.40 16.13 -0.26
N CYS A 33 6.53 15.41 0.43
CA CYS A 33 6.89 14.66 1.63
C CYS A 33 7.14 13.20 1.28
N MET A 34 8.27 12.65 1.74
CA MET A 34 8.67 11.29 1.44
C MET A 34 8.95 10.53 2.73
N CYS A 35 8.26 9.41 2.88
CA CYS A 35 8.46 8.44 3.96
C CYS A 35 7.87 7.09 3.55
N THR A 36 8.13 6.05 4.32
CA THR A 36 7.49 4.74 4.17
C THR A 36 6.15 4.79 4.87
N HIS A 37 5.06 5.01 4.11
CA HIS A 37 3.73 5.12 4.69
C HIS A 37 3.25 3.76 5.17
N LYS A 38 3.09 3.60 6.48
CA LYS A 38 2.67 2.36 7.15
C LYS A 38 1.52 2.64 8.11
N VAL A 39 0.47 1.83 8.03
CA VAL A 39 -0.67 1.86 8.95
C VAL A 39 -0.69 0.56 9.74
N ASP A 40 -0.61 0.66 11.06
CA ASP A 40 -0.64 -0.49 11.97
C ASP A 40 -2.10 -0.90 12.24
N ILE A 41 -2.39 -2.19 12.08
CA ILE A 41 -3.73 -2.78 12.18
C ILE A 41 -3.68 -3.95 13.17
N PRO A 42 -4.52 -3.95 14.22
CA PRO A 42 -4.62 -5.09 15.13
C PRO A 42 -5.04 -6.38 14.40
N LEU A 43 -4.41 -7.49 14.77
CA LEU A 43 -4.79 -8.81 14.25
C LEU A 43 -6.26 -9.11 14.53
N ASN A 44 -6.96 -9.68 13.54
CA ASN A 44 -8.39 -9.99 13.51
C ASN A 44 -9.35 -8.80 13.49
N ALA A 45 -8.85 -7.55 13.37
CA ALA A 45 -9.71 -6.38 13.22
C ALA A 45 -10.57 -6.47 11.94
N ILE A 46 -11.81 -5.96 12.01
CA ILE A 46 -12.59 -5.67 10.80
C ILE A 46 -12.21 -4.26 10.35
N VAL A 47 -11.56 -4.18 9.19
CA VAL A 47 -11.06 -2.94 8.63
C VAL A 47 -12.03 -2.45 7.57
N GLU A 48 -12.43 -1.19 7.65
CA GLU A 48 -13.13 -0.49 6.58
C GLU A 48 -12.22 0.59 6.00
N VAL A 49 -12.06 0.57 4.68
CA VAL A 49 -11.27 1.57 3.95
C VAL A 49 -12.22 2.37 3.07
N VAL A 50 -12.30 3.68 3.32
CA VAL A 50 -12.98 4.64 2.43
C VAL A 50 -11.92 5.29 1.56
N LEU A 51 -11.90 4.91 0.29
CA LEU A 51 -10.96 5.39 -0.69
C LEU A 51 -11.63 6.43 -1.59
N VAL A 52 -11.02 7.61 -1.71
CA VAL A 52 -11.60 8.76 -2.40
C VAL A 52 -10.65 9.20 -3.50
N ASP A 53 -11.16 9.33 -4.73
CA ASP A 53 -10.43 9.95 -5.83
C ASP A 53 -10.76 11.44 -5.89
N GLU A 54 -9.80 12.28 -5.49
CA GLU A 54 -9.94 13.74 -5.53
C GLU A 54 -9.64 14.34 -6.92
N VAL A 55 -9.19 13.56 -7.90
CA VAL A 55 -8.78 14.09 -9.20
C VAL A 55 -9.97 14.13 -10.15
N GLN A 56 -10.11 15.22 -10.89
CA GLN A 56 -11.07 15.37 -12.00
C GLN A 56 -10.34 15.30 -13.33
N GLN A 57 -9.78 14.14 -13.66
CA GLN A 57 -9.24 13.90 -14.99
C GLN A 57 -10.14 12.89 -15.71
N PRO A 58 -10.84 13.30 -16.77
CA PRO A 58 -11.57 12.37 -17.61
C PRO A 58 -10.65 11.23 -18.07
N ASN A 59 -11.16 10.00 -18.03
CA ASN A 59 -10.42 8.78 -18.38
C ASN A 59 -9.24 8.41 -17.46
N LEU A 60 -9.04 9.13 -16.35
CA LEU A 60 -8.13 8.69 -15.29
C LEU A 60 -8.91 7.89 -14.26
N SER A 61 -8.48 6.66 -14.03
CA SER A 61 -9.00 5.77 -13.01
C SER A 61 -7.84 5.25 -12.18
N HIS A 62 -8.05 5.08 -10.89
CA HIS A 62 -7.06 4.56 -9.96
C HIS A 62 -7.48 3.16 -9.52
N PRO A 63 -7.01 2.07 -10.17
CA PRO A 63 -7.24 0.72 -9.68
C PRO A 63 -6.40 0.50 -8.43
N PHE A 64 -6.99 0.23 -7.28
CA PHE A 64 -6.26 -0.08 -6.05
C PHE A 64 -6.26 -1.57 -5.79
N HIS A 65 -5.07 -2.11 -5.53
CA HIS A 65 -4.82 -3.50 -5.22
C HIS A 65 -4.30 -3.65 -3.79
N LEU A 66 -4.74 -4.69 -3.09
CA LEU A 66 -4.28 -5.05 -1.74
C LEU A 66 -3.61 -6.42 -1.78
N HIS A 67 -2.35 -6.49 -1.36
CA HIS A 67 -1.63 -7.76 -1.20
C HIS A 67 -2.14 -8.54 0.02
N GLY A 68 -2.03 -9.86 0.00
CA GLY A 68 -2.32 -10.74 1.14
C GLY A 68 -3.80 -10.91 1.50
N TYR A 69 -4.70 -10.17 0.84
CA TYR A 69 -6.13 -10.17 1.12
C TYR A 69 -6.97 -10.10 -0.16
N SER A 70 -8.18 -10.65 -0.07
CA SER A 70 -9.33 -10.12 -0.81
C SER A 70 -10.18 -9.30 0.14
N PHE A 71 -10.91 -8.32 -0.41
CA PHE A 71 -11.83 -7.45 0.31
C PHE A 71 -13.22 -7.47 -0.33
N ASN A 72 -14.23 -7.16 0.48
CA ASN A 72 -15.60 -6.94 0.03
C ASN A 72 -15.78 -5.47 -0.36
N VAL A 73 -16.23 -5.21 -1.59
CA VAL A 73 -16.61 -3.86 -2.00
C VAL A 73 -18.05 -3.61 -1.55
N ILE A 74 -18.21 -2.88 -0.45
CA ILE A 74 -19.53 -2.63 0.14
C ILE A 74 -20.13 -1.30 -0.33
N GLY A 75 -19.36 -0.40 -0.93
CA GLY A 75 -19.88 0.88 -1.41
C GLY A 75 -19.07 1.38 -2.60
N ILE A 76 -19.74 2.01 -3.56
CA ILE A 76 -19.11 2.69 -4.68
C ILE A 76 -20.05 3.82 -5.12
N GLY A 77 -19.50 4.99 -5.39
CA GLY A 77 -20.35 6.13 -5.73
C GLY A 77 -19.62 7.43 -5.98
N ARG A 78 -20.40 8.48 -6.10
CA ARG A 78 -19.96 9.89 -6.19
C ARG A 78 -20.74 10.71 -5.17
N SER A 79 -20.41 11.99 -5.06
CA SER A 79 -21.20 12.92 -4.24
C SER A 79 -22.69 12.86 -4.64
N PRO A 80 -23.62 12.70 -3.68
CA PRO A 80 -25.06 12.77 -3.96
C PRO A 80 -25.50 14.20 -4.31
N ASP A 81 -24.77 15.22 -3.83
CA ASP A 81 -24.98 16.60 -4.22
C ASP A 81 -24.37 16.88 -5.60
N GLN A 82 -25.23 17.16 -6.58
CA GLN A 82 -24.87 17.45 -7.96
C GLN A 82 -24.14 18.79 -8.12
N ASN A 83 -24.23 19.69 -7.14
CA ASN A 83 -23.50 20.96 -7.15
C ASN A 83 -22.03 20.78 -6.77
N VAL A 84 -21.70 19.67 -6.11
CA VAL A 84 -20.31 19.33 -5.76
C VAL A 84 -19.61 18.86 -7.02
N LYS A 85 -18.89 19.79 -7.63
CA LYS A 85 -18.03 19.47 -8.78
C LYS A 85 -16.95 18.50 -8.33
N LYS A 86 -16.22 18.77 -7.24
CA LYS A 86 -15.04 18.02 -6.80
C LYS A 86 -15.24 17.38 -5.42
N ILE A 87 -15.13 16.06 -5.32
CA ILE A 87 -15.01 15.38 -4.03
C ILE A 87 -13.58 15.58 -3.49
N ASN A 88 -13.47 15.76 -2.19
CA ASN A 88 -12.20 15.74 -1.48
C ASN A 88 -12.36 14.93 -0.19
N LEU A 89 -11.26 14.67 0.51
CA LEU A 89 -11.27 13.93 1.77
C LEU A 89 -12.26 14.51 2.79
N LYS A 90 -12.31 15.84 2.95
CA LYS A 90 -13.24 16.49 3.90
C LYS A 90 -14.70 16.20 3.55
N HIS A 91 -15.07 16.34 2.28
CA HIS A 91 -16.43 16.08 1.82
C HIS A 91 -16.81 14.62 2.01
N ALA A 92 -15.92 13.68 1.68
CA ALA A 92 -16.15 12.26 1.89
C ALA A 92 -16.34 11.90 3.38
N LEU A 93 -15.53 12.49 4.27
CA LEU A 93 -15.69 12.34 5.72
C LEU A 93 -17.02 12.92 6.23
N ASP A 94 -17.44 14.08 5.70
CA ASP A 94 -18.71 14.70 6.07
C ASP A 94 -19.90 13.85 5.59
N LEU A 95 -19.84 13.30 4.36
CA LEU A 95 -20.83 12.35 3.85
C LEU A 95 -20.87 11.08 4.71
N ASP A 96 -19.71 10.59 5.15
CA ASP A 96 -19.64 9.37 5.95
C ASP A 96 -20.29 9.54 7.33
N ARG A 97 -19.96 10.64 8.01
CA ARG A 97 -20.55 11.00 9.31
C ARG A 97 -22.08 11.15 9.25
N GLN A 98 -22.60 11.59 8.10
CA GLN A 98 -24.03 11.74 7.86
C GLN A 98 -24.70 10.43 7.39
N GLY A 99 -23.94 9.35 7.18
CA GLY A 99 -24.47 8.10 6.64
C GLY A 99 -24.83 8.16 5.15
N LEU A 100 -24.28 9.13 4.42
CA LEU A 100 -24.57 9.37 3.00
C LEU A 100 -23.61 8.64 2.04
N LEU A 101 -22.55 8.00 2.55
CA LEU A 101 -21.79 7.03 1.77
C LEU A 101 -22.58 5.72 1.71
N HIS A 102 -23.12 5.42 0.53
CA HIS A 102 -23.96 4.26 0.29
C HIS A 102 -23.19 2.96 0.55
N ARG A 103 -23.78 2.07 1.36
CA ARG A 103 -23.23 0.76 1.73
C ARG A 103 -24.26 -0.34 1.51
N GLN A 104 -23.84 -1.40 0.84
CA GLN A 104 -24.59 -2.62 0.58
C GLN A 104 -23.89 -3.80 1.24
N PHE A 105 -24.52 -4.35 2.28
CA PHE A 105 -23.96 -5.47 3.05
C PHE A 105 -24.45 -6.84 2.59
N ASN A 106 -25.54 -6.89 1.82
CA ASN A 106 -26.05 -8.16 1.30
C ASN A 106 -25.22 -8.59 0.09
N LEU A 107 -24.42 -9.64 0.25
CA LEU A 107 -23.59 -10.27 -0.78
C LEU A 107 -22.70 -9.29 -1.58
N PRO A 108 -21.85 -8.49 -0.91
CA PRO A 108 -20.91 -7.64 -1.60
C PRO A 108 -19.91 -8.48 -2.41
N PRO A 109 -19.46 -8.00 -3.59
CA PRO A 109 -18.47 -8.73 -4.37
C PRO A 109 -17.10 -8.72 -3.70
N GLY A 110 -16.49 -9.91 -3.61
CA GLY A 110 -15.08 -10.07 -3.28
C GLY A 110 -14.18 -9.63 -4.43
N LYS A 111 -13.13 -8.88 -4.12
CA LYS A 111 -12.12 -8.32 -5.05
C LYS A 111 -10.77 -8.25 -4.34
N ASP A 112 -9.68 -8.35 -5.09
CA ASP A 112 -8.35 -7.91 -4.62
C ASP A 112 -7.95 -6.55 -5.21
N THR A 113 -8.67 -6.11 -6.25
CA THR A 113 -8.39 -4.92 -7.04
C THR A 113 -9.69 -4.25 -7.43
N ILE A 114 -9.79 -2.92 -7.27
CA ILE A 114 -10.97 -2.14 -7.66
C ILE A 114 -10.60 -0.78 -8.23
N ALA A 115 -11.22 -0.43 -9.36
CA ALA A 115 -11.11 0.91 -9.95
C ALA A 115 -11.93 1.91 -9.12
N VAL A 116 -11.26 2.91 -8.54
CA VAL A 116 -11.96 4.03 -7.90
C VAL A 116 -12.60 4.89 -8.99
N PRO A 117 -13.91 5.17 -8.93
CA PRO A 117 -14.55 6.04 -9.89
C PRO A 117 -13.91 7.42 -9.88
N ASN A 118 -13.68 7.99 -11.06
CA ASN A 118 -13.22 9.37 -11.16
C ASN A 118 -14.14 10.30 -10.37
N ASN A 119 -13.54 11.14 -9.52
CA ASN A 119 -14.24 12.08 -8.65
C ASN A 119 -15.31 11.39 -7.79
N GLY A 120 -14.95 10.25 -7.20
CA GLY A 120 -15.85 9.38 -6.46
C GLY A 120 -15.17 8.69 -5.29
N TYR A 121 -15.85 7.67 -4.76
CA TYR A 121 -15.37 6.89 -3.64
C TYR A 121 -15.65 5.39 -3.82
N VAL A 122 -14.88 4.59 -3.10
CA VAL A 122 -15.14 3.16 -2.87
C VAL A 122 -15.00 2.88 -1.38
N VAL A 123 -15.88 2.05 -0.84
CA VAL A 123 -15.81 1.55 0.54
C VAL A 123 -15.50 0.05 0.50
N LEU A 124 -14.37 -0.33 1.08
CA LEU A 124 -13.85 -1.70 1.13
C LEU A 124 -13.96 -2.22 2.57
N ARG A 125 -14.21 -3.51 2.76
CA ARG A 125 -14.04 -4.18 4.06
C ARG A 125 -13.25 -5.48 3.93
N PHE A 126 -12.32 -5.70 4.85
CA PHE A 126 -11.64 -6.98 5.02
C PHE A 126 -11.43 -7.28 6.51
N ARG A 127 -11.24 -8.56 6.83
CA ARG A 127 -10.78 -8.99 8.16
C ARG A 127 -9.26 -9.06 8.09
N ALA A 128 -8.57 -8.42 9.02
CA ALA A 128 -7.11 -8.42 9.09
C ALA A 128 -6.62 -9.70 9.81
N ASP A 129 -6.84 -10.87 9.22
CA ASP A 129 -6.53 -12.20 9.79
C ASP A 129 -5.22 -12.83 9.27
N ASN A 130 -4.46 -12.09 8.46
CA ASN A 130 -3.18 -12.51 7.90
C ASN A 130 -2.05 -11.57 8.38
N PRO A 131 -1.31 -11.93 9.44
CA PRO A 131 -0.21 -11.12 9.96
C PRO A 131 0.86 -10.86 8.88
N GLY A 132 1.34 -9.63 8.76
CA GLY A 132 2.31 -9.28 7.73
C GLY A 132 2.36 -7.80 7.38
N PHE A 133 3.17 -7.49 6.36
CA PHE A 133 3.30 -6.15 5.77
C PHE A 133 2.73 -6.18 4.36
N TRP A 134 1.53 -5.65 4.18
CA TRP A 134 0.76 -5.78 2.95
C TRP A 134 0.69 -4.49 2.18
N LEU A 135 1.23 -4.49 0.96
CA LEU A 135 1.22 -3.33 0.09
C LEU A 135 -0.20 -3.07 -0.41
N PHE A 136 -0.68 -1.84 -0.19
CA PHE A 136 -1.92 -1.32 -0.75
C PHE A 136 -1.58 -0.17 -1.69
N HIS A 137 -1.83 -0.35 -2.99
CA HIS A 137 -1.30 0.57 -3.99
C HIS A 137 -2.19 0.73 -5.21
N CYS A 138 -2.03 1.85 -5.90
CA CYS A 138 -2.56 1.97 -7.25
C CYS A 138 -1.80 0.99 -8.18
N HIS A 139 -2.54 0.19 -8.93
CA HIS A 139 -2.05 -0.81 -9.87
C HIS A 139 -1.72 -0.22 -11.26
N PHE A 140 -1.44 1.09 -11.29
CA PHE A 140 -0.87 1.79 -12.44
C PHE A 140 0.61 2.08 -12.12
N LEU A 141 1.53 1.54 -12.92
CA LEU A 141 2.97 1.53 -12.60
C LEU A 141 3.53 2.92 -12.29
N PHE A 142 3.14 3.93 -13.06
CA PHE A 142 3.56 5.31 -12.80
C PHE A 142 3.08 5.81 -11.43
N HIS A 143 1.83 5.54 -11.04
CA HIS A 143 1.26 6.00 -9.77
C HIS A 143 1.91 5.35 -8.55
N ILE A 144 2.19 4.04 -8.61
CA ILE A 144 2.93 3.39 -7.51
C ILE A 144 4.34 3.99 -7.38
N VAL A 145 5.04 4.26 -8.48
CA VAL A 145 6.41 4.82 -8.45
C VAL A 145 6.44 6.23 -7.86
N ILE A 146 5.46 7.07 -8.15
CA ILE A 146 5.37 8.44 -7.59
C ILE A 146 4.79 8.48 -6.16
N GLY A 147 4.49 7.33 -5.55
CA GLY A 147 4.12 7.24 -4.13
C GLY A 147 2.64 7.02 -3.82
N MET A 148 1.81 6.63 -4.79
CA MET A 148 0.39 6.28 -4.56
C MET A 148 0.25 4.86 -3.99
N ASN A 149 0.87 4.65 -2.82
CA ASN A 149 0.91 3.39 -2.10
C ASN A 149 1.07 3.61 -0.58
N LEU A 150 0.72 2.60 0.19
CA LEU A 150 1.00 2.48 1.62
C LEU A 150 1.13 1.00 1.99
N ILE A 151 1.57 0.71 3.21
CA ILE A 151 1.69 -0.63 3.77
C ILE A 151 0.71 -0.76 4.95
N PHE A 152 -0.10 -1.82 4.96
CA PHE A 152 -0.80 -2.26 6.16
C PHE A 152 0.07 -3.24 6.92
N GLN A 153 0.51 -2.89 8.13
CA GLN A 153 1.11 -3.85 9.05
C GLN A 153 -0.01 -4.48 9.87
N VAL A 154 -0.27 -5.77 9.67
CA VAL A 154 -1.26 -6.53 10.44
C VAL A 154 -0.56 -7.34 11.51
N GLY A 155 -0.97 -7.15 12.77
CA GLY A 155 -0.36 -7.81 13.93
C GLY A 155 0.98 -7.22 14.34
N SER A 156 1.67 -7.91 15.25
CA SER A 156 3.03 -7.60 15.70
C SER A 156 4.06 -8.53 15.06
N LEU A 157 5.35 -8.18 15.19
CA LEU A 157 6.45 -9.01 14.68
C LEU A 157 6.44 -10.43 15.26
N SER A 158 5.89 -10.62 16.47
CA SER A 158 5.71 -11.94 17.10
C SER A 158 4.68 -12.82 16.41
N ASP A 159 3.78 -12.25 15.61
CA ASP A 159 2.74 -12.98 14.87
C ASP A 159 3.27 -13.50 13.53
N LEU A 160 4.45 -13.05 13.10
CA LEU A 160 5.06 -13.42 11.83
C LEU A 160 5.78 -14.76 11.92
N PRO A 161 5.75 -15.58 10.86
CA PRO A 161 6.62 -16.74 10.78
C PRO A 161 8.09 -16.31 10.74
N PRO A 162 9.04 -17.16 11.19
CA PRO A 162 10.45 -16.86 11.07
C PRO A 162 10.86 -16.73 9.60
N VAL A 163 11.84 -15.86 9.34
CA VAL A 163 12.42 -15.69 8.01
C VAL A 163 13.05 -17.02 7.55
N PRO A 164 12.76 -17.50 6.33
CA PRO A 164 13.35 -18.74 5.84
C PRO A 164 14.89 -18.73 5.88
N PRO A 165 15.56 -19.86 6.19
CA PRO A 165 17.01 -19.94 6.15
C PRO A 165 17.57 -19.59 4.77
N ARG A 166 18.61 -18.74 4.71
CA ARG A 166 19.23 -18.23 3.47
C ARG A 166 18.29 -17.41 2.59
N PHE A 167 17.27 -16.79 3.17
CA PHE A 167 16.48 -15.80 2.44
C PHE A 167 17.38 -14.62 2.04
N PRO A 168 17.33 -14.13 0.77
CA PRO A 168 18.17 -13.04 0.32
C PRO A 168 17.98 -11.77 1.17
N THR A 169 19.09 -11.14 1.53
CA THR A 169 19.08 -9.86 2.24
C THR A 169 19.40 -8.70 1.30
N CYS A 170 18.80 -7.55 1.56
CA CYS A 170 19.28 -6.29 1.00
C CYS A 170 20.71 -6.03 1.53
N GLY A 171 21.62 -5.61 0.64
CA GLY A 171 23.03 -5.36 0.97
C GLY A 171 23.98 -6.51 0.60
N ASP A 172 23.54 -7.77 0.59
CA ASP A 172 24.40 -8.94 0.37
C ASP A 172 24.16 -9.65 -0.97
N HIS A 173 23.64 -8.95 -1.99
CA HIS A 173 23.49 -9.57 -3.32
C HIS A 173 24.81 -9.55 -4.12
N THR A 174 25.89 -10.03 -3.52
CA THR A 174 27.07 -10.47 -4.26
C THR A 174 26.80 -11.91 -4.70
N PRO A 175 26.58 -12.19 -6.00
CA PRO A 175 26.58 -13.58 -6.44
C PRO A 175 27.92 -14.19 -6.04
N GLU A 176 27.93 -15.46 -5.60
CA GLU A 176 29.19 -16.19 -5.41
C GLU A 176 29.98 -16.09 -6.71
N VAL A 177 31.07 -15.34 -6.68
CA VAL A 177 32.01 -15.34 -7.79
C VAL A 177 32.73 -16.68 -7.70
N SER A 178 32.25 -17.68 -8.44
CA SER A 178 33.03 -18.89 -8.64
C SER A 178 34.39 -18.45 -9.21
N LEU A 179 35.47 -18.90 -8.56
CA LEU A 179 36.83 -18.58 -9.00
C LEU A 179 37.09 -19.08 -10.43
N ASP A 180 36.30 -20.04 -10.91
CA ASP A 180 36.39 -20.55 -12.28
C ASP A 180 35.98 -19.47 -13.31
N ILE A 181 34.90 -18.73 -13.05
CA ILE A 181 34.42 -17.64 -13.91
C ILE A 181 35.39 -16.45 -13.87
N ALA A 182 35.91 -16.11 -12.69
CA ALA A 182 36.91 -15.04 -12.55
C ALA A 182 38.21 -15.37 -13.30
N ASN A 183 38.67 -16.62 -13.21
CA ASN A 183 39.89 -17.07 -13.90
C ASN A 183 39.72 -17.13 -15.42
N GLU A 184 38.54 -17.45 -15.93
CA GLU A 184 38.22 -17.44 -17.36
C GLU A 184 38.21 -16.01 -17.94
N TYR A 185 37.62 -15.05 -17.21
CA TYR A 185 37.64 -13.63 -17.57
C TYR A 185 39.06 -13.05 -17.61
N ILE A 186 39.91 -13.37 -16.62
CA ILE A 186 41.31 -12.90 -16.57
C ILE A 186 42.15 -13.52 -17.71
N LYS A 187 41.87 -14.77 -18.09
CA LYS A 187 42.53 -15.42 -19.25
C LYS A 187 42.19 -14.74 -20.57
N ASN A 188 40.94 -14.31 -20.76
CA ASN A 188 40.48 -13.69 -21.99
C ASN A 188 40.94 -12.24 -22.16
N TYR A 189 41.26 -11.53 -21.07
CA TYR A 189 41.78 -10.14 -21.11
C TYR A 189 43.31 -10.01 -21.17
N LYS A 190 44.06 -11.13 -21.08
CA LYS A 190 45.53 -11.16 -21.23
C LYS A 190 46.00 -11.63 -22.62
N LYS A 191 45.14 -11.53 -23.64
CA LYS A 191 45.50 -11.74 -25.05
C LYS A 191 45.57 -10.42 -25.80
#